data_AF-A0A7W4I8V7-F1
#
_entry.id   AF-A0A7W4I8V7-F1
#
_cell.length_a   1.000
_cell.length_b   1.000
_cell.length_c   1.000
_cell.angle_alpha   90.00
_cell.angle_beta   90.00
_cell.angle_gamma   90.00
#
_symmetry.space_group_name_H-M   'P 1'
#
loop_
_entity.id
_entity.type
_entity.pdbx_description
1 polymer ?
#
loop_
_entity_poly.entity_id
_entity_poly.type
_entity_poly.pdbx_seq_one_letter_code
_entity_poly.pdbx_strand_id
1 'polypeptide(L)'
;MSSFLRHFFADHELRAQRKLCASIGEFLDLLERAPLAPDPDTRLRDGSALQRVDRLCAVAREAAPAVRHPICALLQALLVDAAPYQAEIDIRSITAISASKGGRVDALDALPETIRSLYPPTYSFGPYDDAGMKILIEAVFAEFFPDGMRDRHFVVRDAPWCGERIAANSGASRRFALWRRLAGWPGTPRRIQARIRETGLNREALAAIQRQWRVVWAIGAPDVRRAVADLGTHWPSGPTFLSRCPPSANDATGFWCVPLPHGVPPQLQERLAAIHARLDLAGVEDPLRELVGGISRAARTPPRDARDEDRAYHAG
;
A
#
# COMPACT_ATOMS: atom_id res chain seq x y z
N MET A 1 29.46 -19.80 40.28
CA MET A 1 28.72 -20.61 39.28
C MET A 1 29.64 -21.70 38.75
N SER A 2 29.31 -22.98 38.99
CA SER A 2 30.20 -24.11 38.72
C SER A 2 30.29 -24.43 37.21
N SER A 3 31.44 -25.01 36.80
CA SER A 3 31.75 -25.48 35.44
C SER A 3 30.64 -26.36 34.83
N PHE A 4 29.98 -27.18 35.66
CA PHE A 4 28.90 -28.08 35.28
C PHE A 4 27.66 -27.34 34.75
N LEU A 5 27.25 -26.22 35.39
CA LEU A 5 26.11 -25.45 34.93
C LEU A 5 26.38 -24.80 33.57
N ARG A 6 27.61 -24.28 33.35
CA ARG A 6 27.98 -23.71 32.04
C ARG A 6 27.96 -24.76 30.93
N HIS A 7 28.44 -25.97 31.21
CA HIS A 7 28.44 -27.05 30.22
C HIS A 7 27.01 -27.55 29.91
N PHE A 8 26.16 -27.67 30.93
CA PHE A 8 24.76 -28.05 30.75
C PHE A 8 23.96 -27.01 29.95
N PHE A 9 24.14 -25.71 30.22
CA PHE A 9 23.50 -24.65 29.43
C PHE A 9 24.01 -24.63 27.99
N ALA A 10 25.31 -24.80 27.78
CA ALA A 10 25.90 -24.88 26.44
C ALA A 10 25.35 -26.07 25.63
N ASP A 11 25.24 -27.25 26.24
CA ASP A 11 24.66 -28.44 25.59
C ASP A 11 23.17 -28.26 25.27
N HIS A 12 22.42 -27.59 26.15
CA HIS A 12 21.01 -27.30 25.93
C HIS A 12 20.81 -26.29 24.78
N GLU A 13 21.61 -25.21 24.75
CA GLU A 13 21.60 -24.23 23.65
C GLU A 13 21.97 -24.88 22.32
N LEU A 14 22.98 -25.75 22.30
CA LEU A 14 23.44 -26.40 21.08
C LEU A 14 22.40 -27.40 20.53
N ARG A 15 21.68 -28.11 21.41
CA ARG A 15 20.54 -28.97 21.02
C ARG A 15 19.38 -28.14 20.48
N ALA A 16 19.04 -27.03 21.13
CA ALA A 16 17.99 -26.12 20.67
C ALA A 16 18.33 -25.53 19.30
N GLN A 17 19.58 -25.11 19.08
CA GLN A 17 20.05 -24.58 17.81
C GLN A 17 20.01 -25.64 16.70
N ARG A 18 20.42 -26.88 16.97
CA ARG A 18 20.30 -28.00 16.01
C ARG A 18 18.84 -28.28 15.63
N LYS A 19 17.94 -28.31 16.62
CA LYS A 19 16.50 -28.50 16.38
C LYS A 19 15.94 -27.38 15.52
N LEU A 20 16.27 -26.12 15.83
CA LEU A 20 15.87 -24.97 15.03
C LEU A 20 16.39 -25.08 13.59
N CYS A 21 17.67 -25.40 13.39
CA CYS A 21 18.23 -25.58 12.05
C CYS A 21 17.52 -26.68 11.26
N ALA A 22 17.19 -27.81 11.91
CA ALA A 22 16.44 -28.89 11.27
C ALA A 22 15.05 -28.43 10.85
N SER A 23 14.28 -27.78 11.74
CA SER A 23 12.94 -27.29 11.43
C SER A 23 12.93 -26.20 10.35
N ILE A 24 13.93 -25.31 10.33
CA ILE A 24 14.09 -24.35 9.23
C ILE A 24 14.42 -25.11 7.94
N GLY A 25 15.34 -26.08 7.97
CA GLY A 25 15.70 -26.90 6.81
C GLY A 25 14.49 -27.61 6.19
N GLU A 26 13.66 -28.25 7.01
CA GLU A 26 12.41 -28.90 6.57
C GLU A 26 11.43 -27.92 5.92
N PHE A 27 11.30 -26.72 6.48
CA PHE A 27 10.49 -25.66 5.89
C PHE A 27 11.03 -25.19 4.53
N LEU A 28 12.36 -25.04 4.40
CA LEU A 28 12.98 -24.65 3.13
C LEU A 28 12.83 -25.76 2.07
N ASP A 29 12.98 -27.04 2.44
CA ASP A 29 12.72 -28.18 1.55
C ASP A 29 11.29 -28.13 1.00
N LEU A 30 10.33 -27.78 1.87
CA LEU A 30 8.92 -27.68 1.49
C LEU A 30 8.68 -26.50 0.53
N LEU A 31 9.25 -25.33 0.80
CA LEU A 31 9.18 -24.18 -0.11
C LEU A 31 9.87 -24.44 -1.45
N GLU A 32 10.93 -25.26 -1.47
CA GLU A 32 11.61 -25.60 -2.72
C GLU A 32 10.74 -26.48 -3.62
N ARG A 33 10.02 -27.44 -3.02
CA ARG A 33 9.09 -28.37 -3.69
C ARG A 33 7.75 -27.73 -4.05
N ALA A 34 7.22 -26.88 -3.18
CA ALA A 34 5.95 -26.19 -3.32
C ALA A 34 6.16 -24.67 -3.14
N PRO A 35 6.75 -23.99 -4.13
CA PRO A 35 7.07 -22.57 -4.04
C PRO A 35 5.80 -21.72 -3.93
N LEU A 36 5.95 -20.55 -3.30
CA LEU A 36 4.90 -19.54 -3.33
C LEU A 36 4.70 -19.06 -4.77
N ALA A 37 3.45 -19.08 -5.22
CA ALA A 37 3.06 -18.71 -6.57
C ALA A 37 2.47 -17.30 -6.61
N PRO A 38 2.61 -16.56 -7.72
CA PRO A 38 1.91 -15.29 -7.89
C PRO A 38 0.40 -15.53 -7.89
N ASP A 39 -0.35 -14.62 -7.27
CA ASP A 39 -1.80 -14.59 -7.38
C ASP A 39 -2.20 -14.15 -8.80
N PRO A 40 -3.02 -14.94 -9.54
CA PRO A 40 -3.52 -14.54 -10.85
C PRO A 40 -4.56 -13.43 -10.76
N ASP A 41 -5.17 -13.17 -9.58
CA ASP A 41 -6.07 -12.03 -9.39
C ASP A 41 -5.26 -10.72 -9.32
N THR A 42 -5.42 -9.87 -10.34
CA THR A 42 -4.69 -8.60 -10.46
C THR A 42 -5.20 -7.52 -9.52
N ARG A 43 -6.27 -7.74 -8.75
CA ARG A 43 -6.88 -6.69 -7.90
C ARG A 43 -5.96 -6.04 -6.87
N LEU A 44 -4.83 -6.69 -6.53
CA LEU A 44 -3.77 -6.08 -5.74
C LEU A 44 -2.79 -5.26 -6.58
N ARG A 45 -2.39 -5.81 -7.73
CA ARG A 45 -1.56 -5.15 -8.75
C ARG A 45 -2.20 -3.91 -9.36
N ASP A 46 -3.53 -3.87 -9.42
CA ASP A 46 -4.30 -2.75 -9.97
C ASP A 46 -4.47 -1.60 -8.94
N GLY A 47 -4.04 -1.82 -7.70
CA GLY A 47 -4.04 -0.80 -6.66
C GLY A 47 -2.81 0.11 -6.71
N SER A 48 -2.95 1.31 -6.19
CA SER A 48 -1.83 2.19 -5.86
C SER A 48 -0.91 1.66 -4.75
N ALA A 49 0.30 2.24 -4.65
CA ALA A 49 1.21 1.97 -3.54
C ALA A 49 0.55 2.21 -2.17
N LEU A 50 -0.22 3.30 -2.00
CA LEU A 50 -0.95 3.57 -0.75
C LEU A 50 -1.98 2.47 -0.45
N GLN A 51 -2.80 2.08 -1.44
CA GLN A 51 -3.84 1.08 -1.23
C GLN A 51 -3.30 -0.31 -0.92
N ARG A 52 -2.18 -0.70 -1.54
CA ARG A 52 -1.53 -1.99 -1.27
C ARG A 52 -1.01 -2.03 0.15
N VAL A 53 -0.33 -0.97 0.58
CA VAL A 53 0.24 -0.86 1.93
C VAL A 53 -0.87 -0.74 2.97
N ASP A 54 -1.94 0.03 2.70
CA ASP A 54 -3.13 0.08 3.53
C ASP A 54 -3.75 -1.30 3.73
N ARG A 55 -3.88 -2.07 2.64
CA ARG A 55 -4.45 -3.41 2.70
C ARG A 55 -3.57 -4.30 3.59
N LEU A 56 -2.26 -4.31 3.37
CA LEU A 56 -1.30 -5.03 4.21
C LEU A 56 -1.44 -4.66 5.69
N CYS A 57 -1.42 -3.36 6.01
CA CYS A 57 -1.55 -2.87 7.39
C CYS A 57 -2.91 -3.26 8.01
N ALA A 58 -3.99 -3.21 7.23
CA ALA A 58 -5.30 -3.64 7.68
C ALA A 58 -5.36 -5.16 7.97
N VAL A 59 -4.77 -5.98 7.09
CA VAL A 59 -4.65 -7.44 7.34
C VAL A 59 -3.83 -7.70 8.61
N ALA A 60 -2.73 -6.98 8.81
CA ALA A 60 -1.92 -7.12 10.02
C ALA A 60 -2.68 -6.70 11.30
N ARG A 61 -3.52 -5.66 11.24
CA ARG A 61 -4.41 -5.26 12.35
C ARG A 61 -5.42 -6.36 12.69
N GLU A 62 -6.06 -6.92 11.67
CA GLU A 62 -7.06 -7.99 11.83
C GLU A 62 -6.43 -9.30 12.32
N ALA A 63 -5.22 -9.63 11.87
CA ALA A 63 -4.51 -10.86 12.22
C ALA A 63 -3.84 -10.83 13.60
N ALA A 64 -3.45 -9.65 14.11
CA ALA A 64 -2.66 -9.54 15.34
C ALA A 64 -3.24 -10.18 16.61
N PRO A 65 -4.56 -10.22 16.84
CA PRO A 65 -5.12 -10.95 17.99
C PRO A 65 -4.82 -12.44 17.95
N ALA A 66 -4.73 -13.03 16.75
CA ALA A 66 -4.49 -14.46 16.54
C ALA A 66 -3.00 -14.78 16.30
N VAL A 67 -2.27 -13.89 15.64
CA VAL A 67 -0.87 -14.08 15.23
C VAL A 67 0.04 -13.20 16.07
N ARG A 68 0.66 -13.77 17.10
CA ARG A 68 1.68 -13.11 17.94
C ARG A 68 3.04 -13.09 17.25
N HIS A 69 3.15 -12.37 16.13
CA HIS A 69 4.40 -12.21 15.36
C HIS A 69 4.90 -10.76 15.44
N PRO A 70 6.22 -10.51 15.62
CA PRO A 70 6.76 -9.15 15.78
C PRO A 70 6.47 -8.23 14.59
N ILE A 71 6.40 -8.78 13.38
CA ILE A 71 6.08 -7.99 12.17
C ILE A 71 4.69 -7.33 12.25
N CYS A 72 3.73 -7.94 12.95
CA CYS A 72 2.37 -7.40 13.05
C CYS A 72 2.38 -6.02 13.72
N ALA A 73 3.14 -5.86 14.81
CA ALA A 73 3.27 -4.58 15.50
C ALA A 73 3.93 -3.52 14.62
N LEU A 74 4.96 -3.91 13.86
CA LEU A 74 5.63 -3.00 12.93
C LEU A 74 4.71 -2.57 11.78
N LEU A 75 3.93 -3.48 11.21
CA LEU A 75 2.96 -3.19 10.16
C LEU A 75 1.80 -2.32 10.66
N GLN A 76 1.36 -2.53 11.90
CA GLN A 76 0.35 -1.67 12.53
C GLN A 76 0.83 -0.23 12.71
N ALA A 77 2.11 -0.07 13.05
CA ALA A 77 2.74 1.23 13.23
C ALA A 77 3.27 1.86 11.93
N LEU A 78 3.20 1.16 10.80
CA LEU A 78 3.83 1.58 9.54
C LEU A 78 3.20 2.86 8.97
N LEU A 79 1.88 2.95 8.99
CA LEU A 79 1.13 4.12 8.53
C LEU A 79 0.66 4.92 9.74
N VAL A 80 0.91 6.23 9.70
CA VAL A 80 0.57 7.15 10.79
C VAL A 80 -0.35 8.22 10.24
N ASP A 81 -1.59 8.26 10.71
CA ASP A 81 -2.53 9.31 10.30
C ASP A 81 -2.34 10.55 11.17
N ALA A 82 -2.09 11.70 10.55
CA ALA A 82 -2.03 12.99 11.21
C ALA A 82 -3.43 13.55 11.50
N ALA A 83 -3.50 14.55 12.39
CA ALA A 83 -4.74 15.27 12.64
C ALA A 83 -5.25 15.90 11.32
N PRO A 84 -6.53 15.72 10.97
CA PRO A 84 -7.06 16.33 9.76
C PRO A 84 -7.03 17.86 9.86
N TYR A 85 -6.66 18.53 8.78
CA TYR A 85 -6.64 19.99 8.68
C TYR A 85 -7.38 20.48 7.44
N GLN A 86 -7.75 21.76 7.42
CA GLN A 86 -8.32 22.42 6.25
C GLN A 86 -7.22 23.20 5.52
N ALA A 87 -7.19 23.09 4.20
CA ALA A 87 -6.29 23.85 3.36
C ALA A 87 -6.93 24.12 2.01
N GLU A 88 -6.51 25.21 1.38
CA GLU A 88 -6.78 25.46 -0.02
C GLU A 88 -5.66 24.83 -0.85
N ILE A 89 -5.97 23.99 -1.83
CA ILE A 89 -4.97 23.27 -2.63
C ILE A 89 -5.22 23.43 -4.12
N ASP A 90 -4.17 23.29 -4.93
CA ASP A 90 -4.32 23.21 -6.39
C ASP A 90 -4.98 21.87 -6.77
N ILE A 91 -6.07 21.88 -7.54
CA ILE A 91 -6.76 20.67 -8.02
C ILE A 91 -5.82 19.75 -8.81
N ARG A 92 -4.80 20.30 -9.48
CA ARG A 92 -3.78 19.53 -10.20
C ARG A 92 -2.88 18.71 -9.29
N SER A 93 -2.86 19.01 -8.00
CA SER A 93 -2.18 18.20 -6.98
C SER A 93 -2.90 16.88 -6.69
N ILE A 94 -4.20 16.76 -7.00
CA ILE A 94 -4.99 15.54 -6.76
C ILE A 94 -4.63 14.49 -7.80
N THR A 95 -3.93 13.44 -7.40
CA THR A 95 -3.41 12.39 -8.28
C THR A 95 -4.45 11.36 -8.68
N ALA A 96 -5.46 11.12 -7.84
CA ALA A 96 -6.48 10.11 -8.07
C ALA A 96 -7.80 10.45 -7.37
N ILE A 97 -8.87 9.73 -7.73
CA ILE A 97 -10.19 9.86 -7.12
C ILE A 97 -10.67 8.49 -6.66
N SER A 98 -11.20 8.41 -5.43
CA SER A 98 -11.94 7.21 -4.98
C SER A 98 -13.43 7.38 -5.28
N ALA A 99 -14.01 6.49 -6.08
CA ALA A 99 -15.44 6.48 -6.40
C ALA A 99 -16.26 5.77 -5.31
N SER A 100 -17.48 6.26 -5.03
CA SER A 100 -18.42 5.63 -4.08
C SER A 100 -18.98 4.28 -4.56
N LYS A 101 -19.04 4.05 -5.88
CA LYS A 101 -19.39 2.78 -6.53
C LYS A 101 -18.38 2.51 -7.64
N GLY A 102 -17.26 1.88 -7.32
CA GLY A 102 -16.21 1.55 -8.28
C GLY A 102 -14.82 1.60 -7.66
N GLY A 103 -13.84 1.06 -8.38
CA GLY A 103 -12.43 1.15 -8.02
C GLY A 103 -11.90 2.59 -8.04
N ARG A 104 -10.65 2.76 -7.62
CA ARG A 104 -9.91 4.01 -7.78
C ARG A 104 -9.78 4.34 -9.26
N VAL A 105 -9.91 5.62 -9.61
CA VAL A 105 -9.64 6.10 -10.96
C VAL A 105 -8.32 6.85 -10.93
N ASP A 106 -7.32 6.26 -11.59
CA ASP A 106 -6.00 6.83 -11.85
C ASP A 106 -5.96 7.51 -13.23
N ALA A 107 -4.87 8.22 -13.53
CA ALA A 107 -4.66 8.92 -14.81
C ALA A 107 -5.80 9.89 -15.16
N LEU A 108 -6.17 10.75 -14.21
CA LEU A 108 -7.29 11.68 -14.33
C LEU A 108 -7.24 12.54 -15.61
N ASP A 109 -6.05 12.89 -16.09
CA ASP A 109 -5.89 13.73 -17.28
C ASP A 109 -6.25 13.01 -18.58
N ALA A 110 -6.16 11.67 -18.62
CA ALA A 110 -6.49 10.81 -19.76
C ALA A 110 -7.90 10.19 -19.67
N LEU A 111 -8.55 10.29 -18.51
CA LEU A 111 -9.90 9.77 -18.29
C LEU A 111 -10.94 10.31 -19.31
N PRO A 112 -10.91 11.59 -19.73
CA PRO A 112 -11.84 12.11 -20.74
C PRO A 112 -11.75 11.36 -22.07
N GLU A 113 -10.53 11.10 -22.56
CA GLU A 113 -10.27 10.34 -23.79
C GLU A 113 -10.73 8.88 -23.66
N THR A 114 -10.41 8.23 -22.54
CA THR A 114 -10.83 6.85 -22.27
C THR A 114 -12.35 6.73 -22.29
N ILE A 115 -13.07 7.67 -21.66
CA ILE A 115 -14.54 7.68 -21.69
C ILE A 115 -15.06 7.93 -23.12
N ARG A 116 -14.44 8.83 -23.89
CA ARG A 116 -14.81 9.07 -25.29
C ARG A 116 -14.65 7.83 -26.17
N SER A 117 -13.64 6.99 -25.90
CA SER A 117 -13.46 5.72 -26.64
C SER A 117 -14.48 4.65 -26.26
N LEU A 118 -15.05 4.70 -25.05
CA LEU A 118 -15.93 3.67 -24.50
C LEU A 118 -17.42 3.98 -24.67
N TYR A 119 -17.81 5.23 -24.93
CA TYR A 119 -19.20 5.67 -25.04
C TYR A 119 -19.48 6.40 -26.35
N PRO A 120 -20.73 6.37 -26.87
CA PRO A 120 -21.09 7.07 -28.10
C PRO A 120 -20.75 8.57 -28.04
N PRO A 121 -20.48 9.24 -29.17
CA PRO A 121 -20.11 10.66 -29.23
C PRO A 121 -21.12 11.60 -28.55
N THR A 122 -22.37 11.18 -28.42
CA THR A 122 -23.45 11.91 -27.73
C THR A 122 -23.26 12.01 -26.22
N TYR A 123 -22.44 11.14 -25.62
CA TYR A 123 -22.00 11.23 -24.23
C TYR A 123 -20.66 11.93 -24.08
N SER A 124 -20.02 12.36 -25.17
CA SER A 124 -18.81 13.18 -25.13
C SER A 124 -19.19 14.61 -24.76
N PHE A 125 -18.58 15.17 -23.71
CA PHE A 125 -18.43 16.63 -23.69
C PHE A 125 -17.53 16.94 -24.88
N GLY A 126 -18.11 17.61 -25.87
CA GLY A 126 -17.64 17.71 -27.26
C GLY A 126 -16.32 18.47 -27.43
N PRO A 127 -16.01 18.94 -28.65
CA PRO A 127 -14.70 19.44 -29.01
C PRO A 127 -14.30 20.63 -28.12
N TYR A 128 -13.00 20.77 -27.85
CA TYR A 128 -12.41 21.86 -27.08
C TYR A 128 -12.44 23.20 -27.86
N ASP A 129 -13.59 23.57 -28.39
CA ASP A 129 -13.83 24.92 -28.91
C ASP A 129 -14.23 25.87 -27.77
N ASP A 130 -14.14 27.17 -28.00
CA ASP A 130 -14.34 28.18 -26.96
C ASP A 130 -15.74 28.12 -26.32
N ALA A 131 -16.76 27.69 -27.09
CA ALA A 131 -18.13 27.56 -26.61
C ALA A 131 -18.30 26.34 -25.69
N GLY A 132 -17.76 25.17 -26.07
CA GLY A 132 -17.73 23.97 -25.24
C GLY A 132 -16.92 24.16 -23.96
N MET A 133 -15.81 24.90 -24.06
CA MET A 133 -14.98 25.28 -22.92
C MET A 133 -15.73 26.17 -21.93
N LYS A 134 -16.50 27.16 -22.42
CA LYS A 134 -17.32 28.02 -21.57
C LYS A 134 -18.40 27.25 -20.81
N ILE A 135 -19.13 26.35 -21.49
CA ILE A 135 -20.18 25.52 -20.88
C ILE A 135 -19.59 24.60 -19.80
N LEU A 136 -18.42 24.01 -20.06
CA LEU A 136 -17.76 23.13 -19.10
C LEU A 136 -17.28 23.90 -17.87
N ILE A 137 -16.73 25.10 -18.05
CA ILE A 137 -16.37 26.00 -16.95
C ILE A 137 -17.62 26.29 -16.11
N GLU A 138 -18.70 26.76 -16.71
CA GLU A 138 -19.97 27.06 -16.01
C GLU A 138 -20.52 25.83 -15.25
N ALA A 139 -20.44 24.63 -15.83
CA ALA A 139 -20.88 23.39 -15.18
C ALA A 139 -20.01 23.01 -13.97
N VAL A 140 -18.68 23.17 -14.07
CA VAL A 140 -17.74 22.99 -12.95
C VAL A 140 -18.05 24.01 -11.85
N PHE A 141 -18.28 25.27 -12.22
CA PHE A 141 -18.66 26.33 -11.27
C PHE A 141 -19.97 26.02 -10.55
N ALA A 142 -21.02 25.64 -11.28
CA ALA A 142 -22.33 25.32 -10.68
C ALA A 142 -22.27 24.12 -9.72
N GLU A 143 -21.40 23.13 -9.98
CA GLU A 143 -21.33 21.91 -9.17
C GLU A 143 -20.47 22.07 -7.91
N PHE A 144 -19.35 22.79 -8.03
CA PHE A 144 -18.38 22.93 -6.96
C PHE A 144 -18.47 24.27 -6.21
N PHE A 145 -19.14 25.26 -6.78
CA PHE A 145 -19.40 26.58 -6.19
C PHE A 145 -20.87 26.99 -6.38
N PRO A 146 -21.85 26.19 -5.92
CA PRO A 146 -23.27 26.53 -6.08
C PRO A 146 -23.60 27.81 -5.30
N ASP A 147 -24.35 28.71 -5.93
CA ASP A 147 -24.84 29.93 -5.29
C ASP A 147 -25.63 29.56 -4.02
N GLY A 148 -25.14 30.04 -2.87
CA GLY A 148 -25.94 30.22 -1.68
C GLY A 148 -25.94 29.12 -0.61
N MET A 149 -25.08 28.08 -0.58
CA MET A 149 -24.94 27.25 0.64
C MET A 149 -23.72 26.30 0.71
N ARG A 150 -23.02 26.42 1.86
CA ARG A 150 -22.01 25.55 2.52
C ARG A 150 -20.61 25.51 1.93
N ASP A 151 -19.61 25.82 2.78
CA ASP A 151 -18.20 25.51 2.58
C ASP A 151 -18.01 24.01 2.32
N ARG A 152 -18.09 23.60 1.06
CA ARG A 152 -17.87 22.23 0.63
C ARG A 152 -16.37 21.95 0.64
N HIS A 153 -15.89 21.46 1.77
CA HIS A 153 -14.54 20.94 1.88
C HIS A 153 -14.46 19.57 1.21
N PHE A 154 -13.61 19.42 0.20
CA PHE A 154 -13.29 18.12 -0.37
C PHE A 154 -12.55 17.28 0.67
N VAL A 155 -13.00 16.05 0.92
CA VAL A 155 -12.21 15.13 1.74
C VAL A 155 -11.08 14.59 0.88
N VAL A 156 -9.85 14.92 1.26
CA VAL A 156 -8.64 14.53 0.54
C VAL A 156 -7.81 13.67 1.46
N ARG A 157 -7.40 12.51 0.98
CA ARG A 157 -6.36 11.70 1.64
C ARG A 157 -5.03 12.00 0.98
N ASP A 158 -4.05 12.41 1.77
CA ASP A 158 -2.74 12.79 1.28
C ASP A 158 -1.68 11.83 1.81
N ALA A 159 -0.82 11.30 0.94
CA ALA A 159 0.30 10.44 1.29
C ALA A 159 1.59 11.03 0.67
N PRO A 160 2.23 11.98 1.35
CA PRO A 160 3.39 12.70 0.81
C PRO A 160 4.54 11.77 0.43
N TRP A 161 4.72 10.67 1.17
CA TRP A 161 5.79 9.70 0.97
C TRP A 161 5.67 8.89 -0.34
N CYS A 162 4.51 8.83 -0.99
CA CYS A 162 4.37 8.25 -2.33
C CYS A 162 3.88 9.28 -3.37
N GLY A 163 3.73 10.54 -2.98
CA GLY A 163 3.24 11.63 -3.83
C GLY A 163 1.74 11.56 -4.12
N GLU A 164 1.00 10.61 -3.54
CA GLU A 164 -0.41 10.45 -3.82
C GLU A 164 -1.26 11.41 -3.03
N ARG A 165 -2.27 11.98 -3.70
CA ARG A 165 -3.29 12.82 -3.09
C ARG A 165 -4.63 12.46 -3.70
N ILE A 166 -5.46 11.76 -2.92
CA ILE A 166 -6.66 11.09 -3.39
C ILE A 166 -7.87 11.87 -2.89
N ALA A 167 -8.68 12.41 -3.81
CA ALA A 167 -9.95 13.02 -3.45
C ALA A 167 -11.03 11.94 -3.28
N ALA A 168 -11.79 12.01 -2.19
CA ALA A 168 -12.99 11.20 -2.03
C ALA A 168 -14.14 11.83 -2.83
N ASN A 169 -14.75 11.09 -3.74
CA ASN A 169 -15.87 11.61 -4.54
C ASN A 169 -17.01 10.60 -4.67
N SER A 170 -18.21 11.07 -4.31
CA SER A 170 -19.49 10.45 -4.62
C SER A 170 -19.99 10.94 -5.99
N GLY A 171 -19.64 10.24 -7.08
CA GLY A 171 -20.36 10.33 -8.36
C GLY A 171 -19.86 11.34 -9.42
N ALA A 172 -18.89 12.21 -9.12
CA ALA A 172 -18.43 13.25 -10.07
C ALA A 172 -16.99 13.09 -10.59
N SER A 173 -16.43 11.87 -10.59
CA SER A 173 -15.03 11.59 -11.00
C SER A 173 -14.69 12.11 -12.41
N ARG A 174 -15.65 11.99 -13.33
CA ARG A 174 -15.54 12.47 -14.71
C ARG A 174 -15.38 13.99 -14.80
N ARG A 175 -16.16 14.76 -14.04
CA ARG A 175 -16.14 16.22 -14.07
C ARG A 175 -14.92 16.78 -13.33
N PHE A 176 -14.48 16.09 -12.29
CA PHE A 176 -13.22 16.38 -11.61
C PHE A 176 -12.00 16.23 -12.55
N ALA A 177 -11.93 15.13 -13.30
CA ALA A 177 -10.89 14.91 -14.32
C ALA A 177 -10.86 16.03 -15.38
N LEU A 178 -12.04 16.44 -15.85
CA LEU A 178 -12.18 17.55 -16.79
C LEU A 178 -11.69 18.87 -16.18
N TRP A 179 -12.09 19.19 -14.95
CA TRP A 179 -11.64 20.39 -14.25
C TRP A 179 -10.12 20.41 -14.05
N ARG A 180 -9.51 19.29 -13.65
CA ARG A 180 -8.05 19.18 -13.48
C ARG A 180 -7.29 19.56 -14.76
N ARG A 181 -7.78 19.11 -15.92
CA ARG A 181 -7.22 19.49 -17.23
C ARG A 181 -7.44 20.96 -17.56
N LEU A 182 -8.63 21.49 -17.28
CA LEU A 182 -8.95 22.91 -17.49
C LEU A 182 -8.10 23.83 -16.61
N ALA A 183 -7.71 23.41 -15.42
CA ALA A 183 -6.88 24.20 -14.51
C ALA A 183 -5.47 24.52 -15.06
N GLY A 184 -5.07 23.94 -16.20
CA GLY A 184 -3.90 24.35 -16.97
C GLY A 184 -4.09 25.59 -17.85
N TRP A 185 -5.33 26.06 -18.04
CA TRP A 185 -5.68 27.15 -18.94
C TRP A 185 -5.74 28.49 -18.17
N PRO A 186 -5.25 29.61 -18.77
CA PRO A 186 -5.34 30.94 -18.16
C PRO A 186 -6.78 31.29 -17.76
N GLY A 187 -6.96 31.88 -16.57
CA GLY A 187 -8.27 32.33 -16.08
C GLY A 187 -9.17 31.25 -15.48
N THR A 188 -8.76 29.97 -15.49
CA THR A 188 -9.53 28.89 -14.87
C THR A 188 -9.25 28.80 -13.36
N PRO A 189 -10.27 28.66 -12.50
CA PRO A 189 -10.04 28.38 -11.08
C PRO A 189 -9.30 27.05 -10.93
N ARG A 190 -8.22 27.08 -10.17
CA ARG A 190 -7.42 25.88 -9.89
C ARG A 190 -7.39 25.52 -8.41
N ARG A 191 -8.00 26.32 -7.55
CA ARG A 191 -7.91 26.16 -6.09
C ARG A 191 -9.21 25.60 -5.53
N ILE A 192 -9.09 24.65 -4.61
CA ILE A 192 -10.22 24.01 -3.92
C ILE A 192 -9.99 24.04 -2.42
N GLN A 193 -11.06 24.24 -1.65
CA GLN A 193 -11.03 24.05 -0.21
C GLN A 193 -11.12 22.55 0.10
N ALA A 194 -10.15 22.03 0.85
CA ALA A 194 -10.04 20.62 1.17
C ALA A 194 -9.89 20.40 2.67
N ARG A 195 -10.55 19.36 3.18
CA ARG A 195 -10.25 18.74 4.46
C ARG A 195 -9.27 17.60 4.20
N ILE A 196 -8.01 17.83 4.52
CA ILE A 196 -6.91 16.92 4.26
C ILE A 196 -6.74 15.96 5.44
N ARG A 197 -6.63 14.67 5.14
CA ARG A 197 -6.20 13.60 6.05
C ARG A 197 -4.86 13.11 5.55
N GLU A 198 -3.79 13.53 6.20
CA GLU A 198 -2.45 13.10 5.84
C GLU A 198 -2.12 11.74 6.47
N THR A 199 -1.72 10.79 5.63
CA THR A 199 -1.18 9.49 6.04
C THR A 199 0.34 9.56 5.87
N GLY A 200 1.05 9.76 6.97
CA GLY A 200 2.50 9.66 7.07
C GLY A 200 3.00 8.22 7.08
N LEU A 201 4.33 8.09 7.06
CA LEU A 201 5.03 6.81 7.04
C LEU A 201 6.03 6.75 8.20
N ASN A 202 5.90 5.73 9.05
CA ASN A 202 6.87 5.46 10.09
C ASN A 202 8.13 4.81 9.48
N ARG A 203 9.17 5.62 9.29
CA ARG A 203 10.43 5.19 8.67
C ARG A 203 11.20 4.18 9.52
N GLU A 204 11.08 4.25 10.84
CA GLU A 204 11.73 3.29 11.73
C GLU A 204 11.09 1.91 11.62
N ALA A 205 9.75 1.85 11.62
CA ALA A 205 9.01 0.62 11.40
C ALA A 205 9.32 0.02 10.02
N LEU A 206 9.34 0.84 8.96
CA LEU A 206 9.72 0.40 7.62
C LEU A 206 11.14 -0.19 7.62
N ALA A 207 12.12 0.53 8.17
CA ALA A 207 13.50 0.06 8.20
C ALA A 207 13.65 -1.23 9.01
N ALA A 208 12.93 -1.37 10.13
CA ALA A 208 12.92 -2.60 10.92
C ALA A 208 12.33 -3.78 10.13
N ILE A 209 11.24 -3.56 9.40
CA ILE A 209 10.65 -4.60 8.54
C ILE A 209 11.64 -5.01 7.45
N GLN A 210 12.18 -4.04 6.71
CA GLN A 210 13.08 -4.29 5.58
C GLN A 210 14.42 -4.89 5.99
N ARG A 211 14.83 -4.72 7.25
CA ARG A 211 16.03 -5.36 7.79
C ARG A 211 15.81 -6.82 8.08
N GLN A 212 14.59 -7.31 8.27
CA GLN A 212 14.35 -8.63 8.84
C GLN A 212 13.50 -9.52 7.93
N TRP A 213 12.55 -8.94 7.22
CA TRP A 213 11.58 -9.68 6.40
C TRP A 213 11.40 -9.05 5.03
N ARG A 214 11.08 -9.92 4.08
CA ARG A 214 10.41 -9.58 2.83
C ARG A 214 8.94 -9.91 2.97
N VAL A 215 8.05 -9.02 2.53
CA VAL A 215 6.60 -9.24 2.59
C VAL A 215 6.10 -9.38 1.17
N VAL A 216 5.50 -10.52 0.84
CA VAL A 216 5.02 -10.81 -0.51
C VAL A 216 3.56 -11.22 -0.51
N TRP A 217 2.82 -10.81 -1.53
CA TRP A 217 1.47 -11.33 -1.77
C TRP A 217 1.55 -12.54 -2.70
N ALA A 218 1.14 -13.70 -2.19
CA ALA A 218 1.30 -14.95 -2.91
C ALA A 218 0.27 -16.01 -2.51
N ILE A 219 0.09 -16.99 -3.40
CA ILE A 219 -0.59 -18.25 -3.13
C ILE A 219 0.45 -19.23 -2.57
N GLY A 220 0.15 -19.85 -1.44
CA GLY A 220 0.96 -20.94 -0.90
C GLY A 220 0.14 -22.21 -0.72
N ALA A 221 0.81 -23.35 -0.92
CA ALA A 221 0.20 -24.65 -0.70
C ALA A 221 -0.24 -24.82 0.77
N PRO A 222 -1.34 -25.56 1.04
CA PRO A 222 -1.84 -25.78 2.41
C PRO A 222 -0.79 -26.33 3.38
N ASP A 223 0.14 -27.15 2.88
CA ASP A 223 1.21 -27.75 3.68
C ASP A 223 2.26 -26.72 4.11
N VAL A 224 2.60 -25.76 3.23
CA VAL A 224 3.52 -24.66 3.55
C VAL A 224 2.93 -23.82 4.69
N ARG A 225 1.62 -23.55 4.66
CA ARG A 225 0.95 -22.78 5.72
C ARG A 225 0.98 -23.50 7.07
N ARG A 226 0.74 -24.81 7.07
CA ARG A 226 0.83 -25.63 8.29
C ARG A 226 2.24 -25.60 8.86
N ALA A 227 3.24 -25.80 8.01
CA ALA A 227 4.65 -25.74 8.41
C ALA A 227 5.04 -24.38 9.02
N VAL A 228 4.51 -23.26 8.49
CA VAL A 228 4.74 -21.92 9.06
C VAL A 228 4.15 -21.80 10.48
N ALA A 229 2.93 -22.29 10.70
CA ALA A 229 2.30 -22.25 12.02
C ALA A 229 3.08 -23.07 13.05
N ASP A 230 3.51 -24.28 12.66
CA ASP A 230 4.28 -25.17 13.52
C ASP A 230 5.67 -24.58 13.84
N LEU A 231 6.33 -24.02 12.83
CA LEU A 231 7.65 -23.39 12.96
C LEU A 231 7.62 -22.15 13.87
N GLY A 232 6.50 -21.42 13.91
CA GLY A 232 6.33 -20.25 14.77
C GLY A 232 6.54 -20.52 16.27
N THR A 233 6.36 -21.78 16.72
CA THR A 233 6.64 -22.18 18.11
C THR A 233 8.13 -22.29 18.42
N HIS A 234 8.96 -22.55 17.41
CA HIS A 234 10.41 -22.73 17.54
C HIS A 234 11.18 -21.52 17.03
N TRP A 235 10.57 -20.72 16.16
CA TRP A 235 11.13 -19.51 15.57
C TRP A 235 10.09 -18.38 15.52
N PRO A 236 9.85 -17.68 16.66
CA PRO A 236 8.78 -16.68 16.77
C PRO A 236 8.93 -15.47 15.84
N SER A 237 10.15 -15.18 15.36
CA SER A 237 10.47 -14.12 14.40
C SER A 237 10.65 -14.63 12.96
N GLY A 238 10.33 -15.90 12.72
CA GLY A 238 10.52 -16.59 11.46
C GLY A 238 9.50 -16.22 10.38
N PRO A 239 9.15 -17.16 9.49
CA PRO A 239 8.11 -16.90 8.51
C PRO A 239 6.75 -16.77 9.18
N THR A 240 5.88 -15.95 8.60
CA THR A 240 4.47 -15.88 9.00
C THR A 240 3.55 -15.61 7.81
N PHE A 241 2.28 -15.95 7.96
CA PHE A 241 1.24 -15.76 6.95
C PHE A 241 0.11 -14.92 7.53
N LEU A 242 -0.26 -13.84 6.82
CA LEU A 242 -1.31 -12.90 7.22
C LEU A 242 -2.41 -12.88 6.15
N SER A 243 -3.66 -13.13 6.55
CA SER A 243 -4.83 -13.08 5.66
C SER A 243 -6.08 -12.57 6.39
N ARG A 244 -7.04 -11.99 5.65
CA ARG A 244 -8.31 -11.45 6.19
C ARG A 244 -9.37 -12.51 6.45
N CYS A 245 -9.32 -13.64 5.74
CA CYS A 245 -10.29 -14.71 5.91
C CYS A 245 -9.65 -15.88 6.67
N PRO A 246 -10.42 -16.58 7.53
CA PRO A 246 -10.01 -17.92 7.92
C PRO A 246 -9.85 -18.72 6.62
N PRO A 247 -8.70 -19.37 6.42
CA PRO A 247 -8.37 -19.94 5.14
C PRO A 247 -9.42 -20.96 4.71
N SER A 248 -10.06 -20.74 3.56
CA SER A 248 -10.69 -21.85 2.85
C SER A 248 -9.60 -22.85 2.46
N ALA A 249 -9.99 -24.13 2.40
CA ALA A 249 -9.04 -25.25 2.35
C ALA A 249 -8.20 -25.35 1.07
N ASN A 250 -8.56 -24.64 -0.01
CA ASN A 250 -8.09 -25.01 -1.34
C ASN A 250 -7.01 -24.11 -1.94
N ASP A 251 -6.92 -22.82 -1.61
CA ASP A 251 -5.79 -21.95 -1.99
C ASP A 251 -5.73 -20.76 -1.04
N ALA A 252 -4.61 -20.64 -0.30
CA ALA A 252 -4.46 -19.63 0.74
C ALA A 252 -3.68 -18.43 0.20
N THR A 253 -4.37 -17.59 -0.55
CA THR A 253 -3.82 -16.29 -0.96
C THR A 253 -3.72 -15.36 0.25
N GLY A 254 -2.56 -14.71 0.41
CA GLY A 254 -2.34 -13.76 1.49
C GLY A 254 -0.94 -13.16 1.48
N PHE A 255 -0.62 -12.42 2.54
CA PHE A 255 0.69 -11.84 2.74
C PHE A 255 1.60 -12.83 3.47
N TRP A 256 2.66 -13.27 2.79
CA TRP A 256 3.72 -14.09 3.34
C TRP A 256 4.87 -13.18 3.78
N CYS A 257 5.23 -13.26 5.05
CA CYS A 257 6.38 -12.57 5.61
C CYS A 257 7.52 -13.58 5.66
N VAL A 258 8.48 -13.46 4.74
CA VAL A 258 9.61 -14.38 4.60
C VAL A 258 10.86 -13.72 5.19
N PRO A 259 11.56 -14.35 6.15
CA PRO A 259 12.79 -13.81 6.71
C PRO A 259 13.86 -13.58 5.64
N LEU A 260 14.73 -12.60 5.86
CA LEU A 260 15.89 -12.39 5.00
C LEU A 260 16.99 -13.41 5.28
N PRO A 261 17.88 -13.69 4.32
CA PRO A 261 18.94 -14.70 4.46
C PRO A 261 19.78 -14.56 5.73
N HIS A 262 20.12 -13.34 6.14
CA HIS A 262 20.93 -13.14 7.35
C HIS A 262 20.16 -13.41 8.66
N GLY A 263 18.83 -13.57 8.60
CA GLY A 263 17.98 -13.93 9.73
C GLY A 263 17.93 -15.44 10.01
N VAL A 264 18.58 -16.28 9.19
CA VAL A 264 18.72 -17.73 9.40
C VAL A 264 20.16 -18.14 9.71
N PRO A 265 20.38 -19.32 10.32
CA PRO A 265 21.72 -19.86 10.54
C PRO A 265 22.58 -19.89 9.26
N PRO A 266 23.90 -19.65 9.34
CA PRO A 266 24.80 -19.53 8.19
C PRO A 266 24.65 -20.64 7.14
N GLN A 267 24.51 -21.90 7.57
CA GLN A 267 24.37 -23.05 6.68
C GLN A 267 23.07 -23.07 5.84
N LEU A 268 22.08 -22.22 6.13
CA LEU A 268 20.80 -22.16 5.41
C LEU A 268 20.61 -20.86 4.62
N GLN A 269 21.55 -19.91 4.73
CA GLN A 269 21.40 -18.57 4.13
C GLN A 269 21.34 -18.63 2.61
N GLU A 270 22.20 -19.45 1.99
CA GLU A 270 22.26 -19.59 0.54
C GLU A 270 20.97 -20.18 -0.03
N ARG A 271 20.42 -21.19 0.65
CA ARG A 271 19.12 -21.79 0.29
C ARG A 271 17.98 -20.78 0.37
N LEU A 272 17.94 -20.01 1.45
CA LEU A 272 16.93 -18.96 1.60
C LEU A 272 17.13 -17.86 0.54
N ALA A 273 18.36 -17.47 0.23
CA ALA A 273 18.66 -16.51 -0.84
C ALA A 273 18.15 -17.01 -2.21
N ALA A 274 18.33 -18.29 -2.52
CA ALA A 274 17.80 -18.90 -3.74
C ALA A 274 16.26 -18.87 -3.79
N ILE A 275 15.57 -19.08 -2.66
CA ILE A 275 14.12 -18.91 -2.57
C ILE A 275 13.71 -17.46 -2.86
N HIS A 276 14.39 -16.46 -2.28
CA HIS A 276 14.12 -15.05 -2.57
C HIS A 276 14.30 -14.72 -4.05
N ALA A 277 15.35 -15.24 -4.69
CA ALA A 277 15.57 -15.08 -6.13
C ALA A 277 14.45 -15.75 -6.96
N ARG A 278 13.96 -16.93 -6.55
CA ARG A 278 12.83 -17.60 -7.20
C ARG A 278 11.54 -16.78 -7.10
N LEU A 279 11.28 -16.11 -5.97
CA LEU A 279 10.14 -15.21 -5.83
C LEU A 279 10.22 -14.03 -6.80
N ASP A 280 11.42 -13.49 -7.00
CA ASP A 280 11.66 -12.41 -7.98
C ASP A 280 11.41 -12.91 -9.42
N LEU A 281 11.95 -14.07 -9.78
CA LEU A 281 11.77 -14.67 -11.10
C LEU A 281 10.31 -15.04 -11.39
N ALA A 282 9.56 -15.45 -10.37
CA ALA A 282 8.14 -15.77 -10.48
C ALA A 282 7.25 -14.52 -10.57
N GLY A 283 7.79 -13.31 -10.38
CA GLY A 283 7.03 -12.07 -10.42
C GLY A 283 6.00 -11.98 -9.28
N VAL A 284 6.35 -12.50 -8.10
CA VAL A 284 5.51 -12.39 -6.90
C VAL A 284 5.51 -10.94 -6.42
N GLU A 285 4.34 -10.42 -6.09
CA GLU A 285 4.17 -9.01 -5.71
C GLU A 285 4.76 -8.72 -4.33
N ASP A 286 5.51 -7.62 -4.22
CA ASP A 286 6.12 -7.14 -2.97
C ASP A 286 5.68 -5.69 -2.70
N PRO A 287 4.62 -5.48 -1.90
CA PRO A 287 4.06 -4.15 -1.66
C PRO A 287 5.05 -3.18 -0.99
N LEU A 288 6.02 -3.68 -0.23
CA LEU A 288 7.00 -2.83 0.46
C LEU A 288 8.14 -2.41 -0.46
N ARG A 289 8.55 -3.26 -1.41
CA ARG A 289 9.49 -2.88 -2.47
C ARG A 289 8.91 -1.76 -3.35
N GLU A 290 7.63 -1.86 -3.70
CA GLU A 290 6.95 -0.83 -4.46
C GLU A 290 6.79 0.48 -3.68
N LEU A 291 6.51 0.40 -2.37
CA LEU A 291 6.49 1.56 -1.49
C LEU A 291 7.83 2.31 -1.53
N VAL A 292 8.97 1.61 -1.48
CA VAL A 292 10.29 2.26 -1.60
C VAL A 292 10.53 2.88 -2.97
N GLY A 293 10.06 2.22 -4.04
CA GLY A 293 10.01 2.83 -5.37
C GLY A 293 9.17 4.10 -5.38
N GLY A 294 8.03 4.11 -4.68
CA GLY A 294 7.17 5.27 -4.47
C GLY A 294 7.89 6.42 -3.77
N ILE A 295 8.57 6.15 -2.66
CA ILE A 295 9.38 7.15 -1.92
C ILE A 295 10.45 7.75 -2.82
N SER A 296 11.16 6.90 -3.56
CA SER A 296 12.23 7.34 -4.45
C SER A 296 11.71 8.21 -5.59
N ARG A 297 10.50 7.94 -6.10
CA ARG A 297 9.81 8.78 -7.09
C ARG A 297 9.35 10.10 -6.49
N ALA A 298 8.71 10.06 -5.31
CA ALA A 298 8.22 11.25 -4.62
C ALA A 298 9.36 12.23 -4.29
N ALA A 299 10.53 11.73 -3.89
CA ALA A 299 11.71 12.56 -3.63
C ALA A 299 12.28 13.27 -4.87
N ARG A 300 11.96 12.80 -6.09
CA ARG A 300 12.37 13.42 -7.36
C ARG A 300 11.35 14.42 -7.90
N THR A 301 10.15 14.43 -7.33
CA THR A 301 9.12 15.42 -7.67
C THR A 301 9.41 16.70 -6.89
N PRO A 302 9.34 17.89 -7.52
CA PRO A 302 9.51 19.14 -6.79
C PRO A 302 8.55 19.20 -5.59
N PRO A 303 9.00 19.79 -4.45
CA PRO A 303 8.15 19.96 -3.29
C PRO A 303 6.87 20.70 -3.69
N ARG A 304 5.77 20.31 -3.06
CA ARG A 304 4.45 20.89 -3.34
C ARG A 304 4.50 22.39 -3.05
N ASP A 305 3.72 23.16 -3.80
CA ASP A 305 3.71 24.61 -3.74
C ASP A 305 3.49 25.06 -2.28
N ALA A 306 4.39 25.87 -1.71
CA ALA A 306 4.37 26.25 -0.28
C ALA A 306 3.04 26.92 0.15
N ARG A 307 2.29 27.45 -0.83
CA ARG A 307 0.95 28.02 -0.66
C ARG A 307 -0.13 26.99 -0.32
N ASP A 308 0.15 25.69 -0.43
CA ASP A 308 -0.72 24.62 0.09
C ASP A 308 -0.64 24.50 1.62
N GLU A 309 0.45 24.97 2.25
CA GLU A 309 0.72 24.85 3.69
C GLU A 309 0.34 26.11 4.50
N ASP A 310 0.35 27.28 3.86
CA ASP A 310 0.21 28.60 4.51
C ASP A 310 -1.21 29.00 4.98
N ARG A 311 -2.19 28.08 4.95
CA ARG A 311 -3.55 28.36 5.47
C ARG A 311 -4.06 27.24 6.35
N ALA A 312 -3.27 26.85 7.36
CA ALA A 312 -3.82 26.21 8.55
C ALA A 312 -4.75 27.22 9.26
N TYR A 313 -6.01 27.28 8.83
CA TYR A 313 -7.02 28.06 9.54
C TYR A 313 -7.22 27.39 10.91
N HIS A 314 -6.75 28.05 11.97
CA HIS A 314 -7.13 27.72 13.34
C HIS A 314 -8.64 28.01 13.47
N ALA A 315 -9.47 27.02 13.21
CA ALA A 315 -10.84 27.01 13.65
C ALA A 315 -10.92 26.14 14.90
N GLY A 316 -11.02 26.80 16.05
CA GLY A 316 -11.46 26.19 17.31
C GLY A 316 -12.92 25.75 17.26
#